data_AF-A0A3N4HEY3-F1
#
_entry.id   AF-A0A3N4HEY3-F1
#
_cell.length_a   1.000
_cell.length_b   1.000
_cell.length_c   1.000
_cell.angle_alpha   90.00
_cell.angle_beta   90.00
_cell.angle_gamma   90.00
#
_symmetry.space_group_name_H-M   'P 1'
#
loop_
_entity.id
_entity.type
_entity.pdbx_description
1 polymer ?
#
loop_
_entity_poly.entity_id
_entity_poly.type
_entity_poly.pdbx_seq_one_letter_code
_entity_poly.pdbx_strand_id
1 'polypeptide(L)'
;MKTSPSSKEGKLKRVCKDYRYMDSDSEDEGCDHYECSYNFVFVRIICYDITVFRAEDSQFYCPIEGCDYSIFEGTEFVDHCKGHSRLRNAEIVLKSAVLRMSKNPQTFIYSPTVDLHKSSLAPRQQFNAMYSTPKQSKTAVTAPASTVRPRQPISATPQNARPMGPGRQSANKRKAPEDTSTEDLRASLVVEYRKQIHAEMMRAMADPEANLDESSKRRQKLKAWFDEGMEMLKETDMVL
;
A
#
# COMPACT_ATOMS: atom_id res chain seq x y z
N MET A 1 31.33 -28.53 -17.89
CA MET A 1 29.90 -28.54 -17.51
C MET A 1 29.48 -27.09 -17.30
N LYS A 2 28.63 -26.52 -18.18
CA LYS A 2 28.13 -25.14 -18.05
C LYS A 2 26.82 -25.19 -17.26
N THR A 3 26.81 -24.59 -16.08
CA THR A 3 25.61 -24.46 -15.24
C THR A 3 24.72 -23.34 -15.78
N SER A 4 23.50 -23.69 -16.16
CA SER A 4 22.47 -22.73 -16.62
C SER A 4 22.01 -21.84 -15.46
N PRO A 5 21.78 -20.53 -15.68
CA PRO A 5 21.26 -19.66 -14.65
C PRO A 5 19.79 -19.99 -14.35
N SER A 6 19.52 -20.32 -13.08
CA SER A 6 18.19 -20.56 -12.53
C SER A 6 17.35 -19.29 -12.60
N SER A 7 16.27 -19.34 -13.39
CA SER A 7 15.29 -18.25 -13.52
C SER A 7 14.46 -18.16 -12.25
N LYS A 8 14.77 -17.19 -11.38
CA LYS A 8 13.95 -16.91 -10.19
C LYS A 8 12.63 -16.28 -10.64
N GLU A 9 11.54 -17.03 -10.54
CA GLU A 9 10.18 -16.49 -10.66
C GLU A 9 9.98 -15.38 -9.61
N GLY A 10 9.64 -14.18 -10.09
CA GLY A 10 9.39 -13.03 -9.23
C GLY A 10 8.16 -13.25 -8.37
N LYS A 11 8.34 -13.45 -7.07
CA LYS A 11 7.24 -13.38 -6.10
C LYS A 11 6.69 -11.95 -6.08
N LEU A 12 5.42 -11.77 -6.44
CA LEU A 12 4.67 -10.54 -6.23
C LEU A 12 4.68 -10.22 -4.74
N LYS A 13 5.38 -9.15 -4.34
CA LYS A 13 5.42 -8.69 -2.95
C LYS A 13 4.25 -7.75 -2.70
N ARG A 14 3.46 -8.03 -1.66
CA ARG A 14 2.44 -7.10 -1.14
C ARG A 14 3.16 -5.91 -0.53
N VAL A 15 2.83 -4.71 -0.99
CA VAL A 15 3.31 -3.47 -0.37
C VAL A 15 2.08 -2.59 -0.20
N CYS A 16 1.67 -2.42 1.05
CA CYS A 16 0.61 -1.52 1.44
C CYS A 16 1.09 -0.06 1.32
N LYS A 17 0.13 0.86 1.14
CA LYS A 17 0.33 2.27 0.76
C LYS A 17 1.18 3.10 1.73
N ASP A 18 1.45 2.58 2.92
CA ASP A 18 2.35 3.18 3.90
C ASP A 18 3.71 2.49 3.82
N TYR A 19 4.76 3.26 3.46
CA TYR A 19 6.16 2.85 3.39
C TYR A 19 6.72 2.39 4.76
N ARG A 20 6.21 1.30 5.31
CA ARG A 20 6.90 0.48 6.31
C ARG A 20 7.41 -0.76 5.59
N TYR A 21 8.73 -0.86 5.49
CA TYR A 21 9.39 -2.15 5.38
C TYR A 21 8.84 -2.99 6.54
N MET A 22 7.98 -3.96 6.24
CA MET A 22 7.65 -4.99 7.21
C MET A 22 8.87 -5.90 7.26
N ASP A 23 9.60 -5.84 8.38
CA ASP A 23 10.64 -6.81 8.68
C ASP A 23 10.02 -8.21 8.54
N SER A 24 10.67 -9.04 7.75
CA SER A 24 10.08 -10.23 7.13
C SER A 24 9.92 -11.43 8.08
N ASP A 25 9.76 -11.19 9.38
CA ASP A 25 9.77 -12.22 10.42
C ASP A 25 8.40 -12.43 11.10
N SER A 26 7.36 -11.64 10.74
CA SER A 26 5.99 -11.91 11.19
C SER A 26 5.25 -12.77 10.16
N GLU A 27 5.42 -14.08 10.26
CA GLU A 27 4.53 -15.06 9.63
C GLU A 27 3.14 -14.95 10.30
N ASP A 28 2.08 -14.82 9.50
CA ASP A 28 0.66 -14.96 9.92
C ASP A 28 -0.08 -13.79 10.62
N GLU A 29 -0.08 -12.60 10.02
CA GLU A 29 -1.30 -11.77 10.02
C GLU A 29 -1.69 -11.40 8.58
N GLY A 30 -2.58 -12.22 8.01
CA GLY A 30 -3.21 -11.96 6.73
C GLY A 30 -3.94 -10.62 6.76
N CYS A 31 -3.52 -9.69 5.90
CA CYS A 31 -4.28 -8.47 5.66
C CYS A 31 -5.57 -8.87 4.91
N ASP A 32 -6.64 -9.14 5.67
CA ASP A 32 -7.97 -9.52 5.18
C ASP A 32 -8.74 -8.33 4.54
N HIS A 33 -8.05 -7.22 4.25
CA HIS A 33 -8.59 -6.22 3.34
C HIS A 33 -8.57 -6.79 1.92
N TYR A 34 -9.68 -7.43 1.55
CA TYR A 34 -10.00 -7.89 0.19
C TYR A 34 -9.95 -6.76 -0.87
N GLU A 35 -9.82 -5.50 -0.44
CA GLU A 35 -9.65 -4.32 -1.29
C GLU A 35 -8.24 -3.70 -1.24
N CYS A 36 -7.25 -4.37 -0.65
CA CYS A 36 -5.84 -3.98 -0.82
C CYS A 36 -5.35 -4.41 -2.21
N SER A 37 -6.09 -4.02 -3.25
CA SER A 37 -5.72 -4.19 -4.64
C SER A 37 -4.40 -3.45 -4.87
N TYR A 38 -3.37 -4.21 -5.22
CA TYR A 38 -2.02 -3.74 -5.50
C TYR A 38 -2.06 -2.46 -6.33
N ASN A 39 -1.70 -1.32 -5.72
CA ASN A 39 -1.66 -0.03 -6.40
C ASN A 39 -0.49 0.06 -7.40
N PHE A 40 0.32 -0.98 -7.51
CA PHE A 40 1.41 -1.06 -8.45
C PHE A 40 1.75 -2.49 -8.81
N VAL A 41 2.48 -2.66 -9.92
CA VAL A 41 3.07 -3.91 -10.36
C VAL A 41 4.53 -3.69 -10.69
N PHE A 42 5.34 -4.72 -10.48
CA PHE A 42 6.74 -4.72 -10.87
C PHE A 42 6.90 -5.46 -12.20
N VAL A 43 7.43 -4.79 -13.20
CA VAL A 43 7.70 -5.38 -14.52
C VAL A 43 9.17 -5.26 -14.85
N ARG A 44 9.73 -6.33 -15.41
CA ARG A 44 11.09 -6.35 -15.91
C ARG A 44 11.06 -6.40 -17.43
N ILE A 45 11.66 -5.40 -18.06
CA ILE A 45 11.69 -5.24 -19.51
C ILE A 45 13.15 -5.19 -19.93
N ILE A 46 13.63 -6.29 -20.54
CA ILE A 46 15.05 -6.50 -20.86
C ILE A 46 15.95 -6.34 -19.62
N CYS A 47 16.51 -5.15 -19.42
CA CYS A 47 17.45 -4.80 -18.36
C CYS A 47 16.93 -3.70 -17.41
N TYR A 48 15.68 -3.28 -17.58
CA TYR A 48 15.03 -2.29 -16.74
C TYR A 48 14.06 -2.96 -15.77
N ASP A 49 14.15 -2.55 -14.52
CA ASP A 49 13.24 -2.90 -13.45
C ASP A 49 12.30 -1.71 -13.22
N ILE A 50 11.03 -1.83 -13.62
CA ILE A 50 10.06 -0.74 -13.61
C ILE A 50 8.93 -1.05 -12.64
N THR A 51 8.72 -0.17 -11.66
CA THR A 51 7.54 -0.18 -10.81
C THR A 51 6.46 0.69 -11.45
N VAL A 52 5.40 0.06 -11.92
CA VAL A 52 4.27 0.74 -12.58
C VAL A 52 3.14 0.89 -11.58
N PHE A 53 2.79 2.13 -11.24
CA PHE A 53 1.65 2.45 -10.40
C PHE A 53 0.38 2.47 -11.24
N ARG A 54 -0.72 2.06 -10.60
CA ARG A 54 -2.07 2.16 -11.15
C ARG A 54 -2.47 3.63 -11.19
N ALA A 55 -3.07 4.07 -12.29
CA ALA A 55 -3.54 5.43 -12.43
C ALA A 55 -4.84 5.67 -11.63
N GLU A 56 -5.32 6.92 -11.62
CA GLU A 56 -6.55 7.29 -10.93
C GLU A 56 -7.80 6.59 -11.49
N ASP A 57 -7.79 6.26 -12.78
CA ASP A 57 -8.86 5.49 -13.43
C ASP A 57 -8.79 3.98 -13.14
N SER A 58 -7.90 3.58 -12.23
CA SER A 58 -7.65 2.21 -11.81
C SER A 58 -7.04 1.30 -12.89
N GLN A 59 -6.49 1.84 -13.97
CA GLN A 59 -5.79 1.07 -14.99
C GLN A 59 -4.26 1.14 -14.85
N PHE A 60 -3.59 0.10 -15.31
CA PHE A 60 -2.16 0.09 -15.59
C PHE A 60 -1.94 0.49 -17.04
N TYR A 61 -0.95 1.36 -17.27
CA TYR A 61 -0.57 1.81 -18.61
C TYR A 61 0.83 1.32 -18.94
N CYS A 62 1.06 0.94 -20.19
CA CYS A 62 2.39 0.47 -20.60
C CYS A 62 3.41 1.63 -20.55
N PRO A 63 4.58 1.47 -19.89
CA PRO A 63 5.60 2.52 -19.80
C PRO A 63 6.42 2.71 -21.08
N ILE A 64 6.21 1.91 -22.12
CA ILE A 64 6.97 1.94 -23.37
C ILE A 64 6.36 2.97 -24.33
N GLU A 65 7.22 3.78 -24.94
CA GLU A 65 6.85 4.77 -25.93
C GLU A 65 6.23 4.11 -27.17
N GLY A 66 5.11 4.66 -27.65
CA GLY A 66 4.35 4.08 -28.77
C GLY A 66 3.49 2.86 -28.43
N CYS A 67 3.41 2.45 -27.15
CA CYS A 67 2.48 1.42 -26.69
C CYS A 67 1.31 2.02 -25.90
N ASP A 68 0.11 1.85 -26.45
CA ASP A 68 -1.14 2.40 -25.89
C ASP A 68 -1.92 1.36 -25.07
N TYR A 69 -1.30 0.22 -24.74
CA TYR A 69 -1.97 -0.84 -23.98
C TYR A 69 -2.28 -0.38 -22.54
N SER A 70 -3.52 -0.59 -22.12
CA SER A 70 -3.97 -0.39 -20.75
C SER A 70 -4.88 -1.53 -20.29
N ILE A 71 -4.81 -1.86 -19.00
CA ILE A 71 -5.67 -2.88 -18.40
C ILE A 71 -5.81 -2.70 -16.90
N PHE A 72 -6.92 -3.13 -16.32
CA PHE A 72 -7.16 -3.12 -14.87
C PHE A 72 -6.34 -4.21 -14.15
N GLU A 73 -6.26 -5.40 -14.73
CA GLU A 73 -5.70 -6.59 -14.10
C GLU A 73 -4.17 -6.60 -14.17
N GLY A 74 -3.52 -6.71 -13.00
CA GLY A 74 -2.06 -6.60 -12.90
C GLY A 74 -1.34 -7.79 -13.53
N THR A 75 -1.93 -8.99 -13.46
CA THR A 75 -1.32 -10.21 -14.02
C THR A 75 -1.25 -10.17 -15.54
N GLU A 76 -2.34 -9.78 -16.21
CA GLU A 76 -2.38 -9.61 -17.66
C GLU A 76 -1.45 -8.47 -18.14
N PHE A 77 -1.35 -7.39 -17.35
CA PHE A 77 -0.41 -6.30 -17.63
C PHE A 77 1.06 -6.77 -17.63
N VAL A 78 1.44 -7.58 -16.63
CA VAL A 78 2.80 -8.14 -16.56
C VAL A 78 3.10 -9.03 -17.77
N ASP A 79 2.13 -9.83 -18.23
CA ASP A 79 2.31 -10.67 -19.41
C ASP A 79 2.47 -9.85 -20.69
N HIS A 80 1.68 -8.79 -20.85
CA HIS A 80 1.87 -7.81 -21.91
C HIS A 80 3.29 -7.24 -21.92
N CYS A 81 3.81 -6.79 -20.77
CA CYS A 81 5.17 -6.24 -20.66
C CYS A 81 6.27 -7.25 -21.03
N LYS A 82 6.07 -8.55 -20.78
CA LYS A 82 7.00 -9.60 -21.23
C LYS A 82 7.05 -9.71 -22.75
N GLY A 83 5.97 -9.38 -23.45
CA GLY A 83 5.93 -9.33 -24.92
C GLY A 83 6.96 -8.37 -25.51
N HIS A 84 7.18 -7.22 -24.88
CA HIS A 84 8.17 -6.24 -25.32
C HIS A 84 9.62 -6.73 -25.22
N SER A 85 9.91 -7.63 -24.28
CA SER A 85 11.24 -8.23 -24.17
C SER A 85 11.63 -9.12 -25.36
N ARG A 86 10.66 -9.48 -26.23
CA ARG A 86 10.91 -10.27 -27.45
C ARG A 86 11.43 -9.43 -28.60
N LEU A 87 11.29 -8.10 -28.54
CA LEU A 87 11.79 -7.16 -29.54
C LEU A 87 13.31 -6.93 -29.33
N ARG A 88 14.12 -7.98 -29.43
CA ARG A 88 15.56 -7.98 -29.07
C ARG A 88 16.42 -6.96 -29.83
N ASN A 89 15.91 -6.41 -30.94
CA ASN A 89 16.65 -5.50 -31.81
C ASN A 89 16.01 -4.11 -31.90
N ALA A 90 14.84 -3.88 -31.28
CA ALA A 90 14.25 -2.56 -31.22
C ALA A 90 14.78 -1.84 -29.98
N GLU A 91 15.25 -0.61 -30.15
CA GLU A 91 15.56 0.26 -29.03
C GLU A 91 14.28 0.50 -28.23
N ILE A 92 14.26 0.05 -26.97
CA ILE A 92 13.13 0.31 -26.08
C ILE A 92 13.25 1.73 -25.57
N VAL A 93 12.40 2.61 -26.06
CA VAL A 93 12.23 3.97 -25.55
C VAL A 93 11.12 3.95 -24.50
N LEU A 94 11.39 4.49 -23.32
CA LEU A 94 10.41 4.65 -22.24
C LEU A 94 9.71 6.00 -22.36
N LYS A 95 8.44 6.07 -21.94
CA LYS A 95 7.68 7.32 -21.86
C LYS A 95 8.39 8.33 -20.97
N SER A 96 8.26 9.61 -21.29
CA SER A 96 8.88 10.72 -20.55
C SER A 96 8.46 10.80 -19.07
N ALA A 97 7.27 10.31 -18.74
CA ALA A 97 6.76 10.23 -17.36
C ALA A 97 7.41 9.11 -16.52
N VAL A 98 8.28 8.28 -17.11
CA VAL A 98 9.02 7.25 -16.38
C VAL A 98 10.24 7.88 -15.70
N LEU A 99 10.23 7.90 -14.37
CA LEU A 99 11.26 8.52 -13.54
C LEU A 99 12.32 7.50 -13.13
N ARG A 100 13.60 7.90 -13.19
CA ARG A 100 14.73 7.07 -12.75
C ARG A 100 14.96 7.22 -11.24
N MET A 101 15.15 6.10 -10.53
CA MET A 101 15.51 6.15 -9.12
C MET A 101 17.00 6.45 -8.94
N SER A 102 17.35 7.34 -8.00
CA SER A 102 18.71 7.85 -7.82
C SER A 102 19.75 6.78 -7.42
N LYS A 103 19.32 5.70 -6.76
CA LYS A 103 20.24 4.70 -6.18
C LYS A 103 20.59 3.56 -7.15
N ASN A 104 19.74 3.27 -8.14
CA ASN A 104 19.99 2.19 -9.09
C ASN A 104 19.71 2.68 -10.52
N PRO A 105 20.72 2.68 -11.40
CA PRO A 105 20.56 3.15 -12.77
C PRO A 105 19.52 2.38 -13.59
N GLN A 106 19.17 1.16 -13.17
CA GLN A 106 18.25 0.25 -13.85
C GLN A 106 16.83 0.23 -13.24
N THR A 107 16.60 0.94 -12.14
CA THR A 107 15.29 0.96 -11.47
C THR A 107 14.52 2.24 -11.78
N PHE A 108 13.30 2.07 -12.26
CA PHE A 108 12.43 3.15 -12.69
C PHE A 108 11.08 3.08 -11.99
N ILE A 109 10.44 4.24 -11.86
CA ILE A 109 9.08 4.41 -11.33
C ILE A 109 8.24 5.05 -12.41
N TYR A 110 7.09 4.45 -12.71
CA TYR A 110 6.11 5.00 -13.64
C TYR A 110 4.78 5.21 -12.92
N SER A 111 4.38 6.48 -12.80
CA SER A 111 3.10 6.89 -12.24
C SER A 111 2.29 7.60 -13.33
N PRO A 112 1.46 6.88 -14.10
CA PRO A 112 0.67 7.48 -15.17
C PRO A 112 -0.26 8.55 -14.59
N THR A 113 -0.09 9.79 -15.06
CA THR A 113 -1.09 10.84 -14.88
C THR A 113 -2.13 10.64 -15.96
N VAL A 114 -3.38 10.40 -15.56
CA VAL A 114 -4.51 10.51 -16.49
C VAL A 114 -4.68 12.01 -16.72
N ASP A 115 -3.85 12.60 -17.57
CA ASP A 115 -4.05 13.96 -18.03
C ASP A 115 -5.30 13.98 -18.90
N LEU A 116 -6.47 13.96 -18.25
CA LEU A 116 -7.84 13.89 -18.79
C LEU A 116 -8.15 14.99 -19.82
N HIS A 117 -7.23 15.91 -20.05
CA HIS A 117 -7.44 17.08 -20.89
C HIS A 117 -6.32 17.43 -21.87
N LYS A 118 -5.25 16.62 -22.04
CA LYS A 118 -4.07 17.11 -22.80
C LYS A 118 -3.47 16.26 -23.92
N SER A 119 -4.11 15.19 -24.36
CA SER A 119 -3.74 14.52 -25.62
C SER A 119 -4.99 14.36 -26.48
N SER A 120 -5.10 14.80 -27.73
CA SER A 120 -4.15 15.43 -28.64
C SER A 120 -4.98 15.82 -29.87
N LEU A 121 -5.00 17.10 -30.24
CA LEU A 121 -5.51 17.58 -31.53
C LEU A 121 -4.47 17.39 -32.65
N ALA A 122 -3.47 16.51 -32.46
CA ALA A 122 -2.61 16.10 -33.57
C ALA A 122 -3.36 15.08 -34.45
N PRO A 123 -3.36 15.26 -35.79
CA PRO A 123 -4.00 14.31 -36.71
C PRO A 123 -3.35 12.93 -36.57
N ARG A 124 -4.05 12.02 -35.92
CA ARG A 124 -3.69 10.61 -35.85
C ARG A 124 -3.74 10.06 -37.28
N GLN A 125 -2.57 9.74 -37.87
CA GLN A 125 -2.53 8.97 -39.10
C GLN A 125 -3.20 7.62 -38.83
N GLN A 126 -4.37 7.42 -39.44
CA GLN A 126 -5.15 6.20 -39.34
C GLN A 126 -4.38 5.06 -40.04
N PHE A 127 -3.71 4.23 -39.25
CA PHE A 127 -3.43 2.87 -39.70
C PHE A 127 -4.72 2.07 -39.56
N ASN A 128 -5.37 1.84 -40.71
CA ASN A 128 -6.53 0.97 -40.85
C ASN A 128 -6.14 -0.47 -40.47
N ALA A 129 -6.43 -0.88 -39.24
CA ALA A 129 -6.48 -2.28 -38.86
C ALA A 129 -7.93 -2.77 -38.99
N MET A 130 -8.25 -3.35 -40.16
CA MET A 130 -9.40 -4.23 -40.32
C MET A 130 -9.19 -5.48 -39.46
N TYR A 131 -9.82 -5.55 -38.29
CA TYR A 131 -10.05 -6.84 -37.64
C TYR A 131 -11.47 -6.91 -37.09
N SER A 132 -12.13 -7.97 -37.53
CA SER A 132 -13.54 -8.29 -37.39
C SER A 132 -13.95 -8.56 -35.95
N THR A 133 -15.13 -8.07 -35.60
CA THR A 133 -15.90 -8.38 -34.40
C THR A 133 -16.44 -9.81 -34.44
N PRO A 134 -16.27 -10.59 -33.36
CA PRO A 134 -17.15 -11.71 -33.05
C PRO A 134 -18.29 -11.24 -32.13
N LYS A 135 -19.49 -11.46 -32.64
CA LYS A 135 -20.80 -11.28 -32.02
C LYS A 135 -20.99 -12.33 -30.92
N GLN A 136 -21.15 -11.93 -29.65
CA GLN A 136 -21.60 -12.85 -28.59
C GLN A 136 -22.82 -12.32 -27.83
N SER A 137 -23.93 -12.92 -28.21
CA SER A 137 -25.11 -13.38 -27.48
C SER A 137 -25.34 -12.92 -26.04
N LYS A 138 -26.47 -12.22 -25.87
CA LYS A 138 -27.19 -12.04 -24.61
C LYS A 138 -27.66 -13.38 -24.06
N THR A 139 -27.29 -13.70 -22.82
CA THR A 139 -27.99 -14.69 -22.00
C THR A 139 -28.46 -14.00 -20.73
N ALA A 140 -29.77 -13.87 -20.58
CA ALA A 140 -30.42 -13.42 -19.36
C ALA A 140 -30.39 -14.56 -18.34
N VAL A 141 -29.92 -14.31 -17.13
CA VAL A 141 -30.05 -15.25 -16.00
C VAL A 141 -30.74 -14.55 -14.84
N THR A 142 -31.85 -15.18 -14.48
CA THR A 142 -32.84 -14.86 -13.47
C THR A 142 -32.28 -14.97 -12.05
N ALA A 143 -32.55 -13.96 -11.22
CA ALA A 143 -32.26 -13.98 -9.79
C ALA A 143 -33.35 -14.75 -9.01
N PRO A 144 -32.99 -15.53 -7.98
CA PRO A 144 -33.91 -15.89 -6.91
C PRO A 144 -33.60 -15.13 -5.62
N ALA A 145 -34.67 -14.55 -5.07
CA ALA A 145 -34.77 -14.00 -3.73
C ALA A 145 -34.81 -15.10 -2.67
N SER A 146 -34.18 -14.86 -1.51
CA SER A 146 -34.39 -15.49 -0.20
C SER A 146 -33.26 -15.01 0.73
N THR A 147 -33.37 -14.83 2.05
CA THR A 147 -34.44 -14.94 3.04
C THR A 147 -33.90 -14.22 4.28
N VAL A 148 -34.74 -13.39 4.89
CA VAL A 148 -34.49 -12.66 6.15
C VAL A 148 -34.28 -13.65 7.31
N ARG A 149 -33.19 -13.50 8.08
CA ARG A 149 -32.95 -14.27 9.31
C ARG A 149 -33.03 -13.36 10.56
N PRO A 150 -33.80 -13.71 11.60
CA PRO A 150 -33.93 -12.89 12.81
C PRO A 150 -32.70 -12.93 13.73
N ARG A 151 -32.47 -11.78 14.35
CA ARG A 151 -31.46 -11.41 15.35
C ARG A 151 -31.77 -12.10 16.70
N GLN A 152 -30.78 -12.74 17.32
CA GLN A 152 -30.87 -13.17 18.73
C GLN A 152 -29.98 -12.27 19.62
N PRO A 153 -30.47 -11.85 20.80
CA PRO A 153 -29.68 -11.14 21.79
C PRO A 153 -29.00 -12.15 22.74
N ILE A 154 -27.69 -12.02 22.94
CA ILE A 154 -26.98 -12.72 24.00
C ILE A 154 -26.37 -11.67 24.92
N SER A 155 -26.98 -11.53 26.10
CA SER A 155 -26.44 -10.82 27.25
C SER A 155 -25.43 -11.71 27.96
N ALA A 156 -24.21 -11.22 28.18
CA ALA A 156 -23.30 -11.80 29.17
C ALA A 156 -22.49 -10.68 29.86
N THR A 157 -22.81 -10.52 31.14
CA THR A 157 -22.28 -9.61 32.16
C THR A 157 -20.83 -9.96 32.55
N PRO A 158 -19.98 -9.00 32.96
CA PRO A 158 -18.55 -9.19 33.14
C PRO A 158 -18.20 -9.87 34.47
N GLN A 159 -17.26 -10.83 34.44
CA GLN A 159 -16.62 -11.35 35.64
C GLN A 159 -15.26 -10.71 35.87
N ASN A 160 -15.28 -9.92 36.93
CA ASN A 160 -14.21 -9.22 37.61
C ASN A 160 -13.27 -10.24 38.28
N ALA A 161 -12.03 -10.37 37.79
CA ALA A 161 -10.99 -11.16 38.46
C ALA A 161 -9.85 -10.23 38.91
N ARG A 162 -9.58 -10.31 40.21
CA ARG A 162 -8.68 -9.44 40.99
C ARG A 162 -7.20 -9.60 40.61
N PRO A 163 -6.36 -8.58 40.86
CA PRO A 163 -4.91 -8.65 40.66
C PRO A 163 -4.26 -9.48 41.76
N MET A 164 -3.51 -10.52 41.38
CA MET A 164 -2.54 -11.17 42.27
C MET A 164 -1.30 -10.29 42.46
N GLY A 165 -0.81 -10.27 43.70
CA GLY A 165 0.15 -9.30 44.23
C GLY A 165 1.59 -9.36 43.70
N PRO A 166 2.45 -8.46 44.20
CA PRO A 166 3.80 -8.24 43.69
C PRO A 166 4.73 -9.39 44.08
N GLY A 167 5.09 -10.20 43.09
CA GLY A 167 6.17 -11.17 43.18
C GLY A 167 7.51 -10.47 43.43
N ARG A 168 8.11 -10.79 44.56
CA ARG A 168 9.42 -10.34 45.04
C ARG A 168 10.51 -10.72 44.03
N GLN A 169 10.97 -9.75 43.22
CA GLN A 169 12.00 -10.00 42.23
C GLN A 169 13.39 -9.98 42.86
N SER A 170 14.13 -11.04 42.54
CA SER A 170 15.51 -11.31 42.92
C SER A 170 16.45 -10.21 42.44
N ALA A 171 17.37 -9.79 43.30
CA ALA A 171 18.36 -8.76 43.06
C ALA A 171 19.45 -9.24 42.08
N ASN A 172 19.14 -9.22 40.78
CA ASN A 172 20.16 -9.35 39.75
C ASN A 172 20.79 -7.97 39.49
N LYS A 173 22.07 -7.84 39.84
CA LYS A 173 22.97 -6.74 39.41
C LYS A 173 22.95 -6.66 37.88
N ARG A 174 22.09 -5.80 37.32
CA ARG A 174 22.08 -5.50 35.89
C ARG A 174 23.15 -4.45 35.59
N LYS A 175 23.96 -4.71 34.57
CA LYS A 175 24.76 -3.71 33.85
C LYS A 175 23.85 -2.52 33.55
N ALA A 176 24.38 -1.30 33.71
CA ALA A 176 23.67 -0.08 33.35
C ALA A 176 23.14 -0.22 31.90
N PRO A 177 21.84 0.00 31.66
CA PRO A 177 21.30 -0.02 30.31
C PRO A 177 22.05 1.02 29.48
N GLU A 178 22.49 0.61 28.29
CA GLU A 178 22.97 1.53 27.26
C GLU A 178 21.95 2.66 27.11
N ASP A 179 22.46 3.88 26.99
CA ASP A 179 21.67 5.10 26.85
C ASP A 179 20.53 4.84 25.87
N THR A 180 19.30 4.93 26.37
CA THR A 180 18.11 4.75 25.55
C THR A 180 18.17 5.83 24.48
N SER A 181 18.42 5.42 23.23
CA SER A 181 18.63 6.35 22.13
C SER A 181 17.41 7.27 22.01
N THR A 182 17.62 8.53 21.66
CA THR A 182 16.51 9.49 21.44
C THR A 182 15.55 8.99 20.36
N GLU A 183 16.02 8.10 19.47
CA GLU A 183 15.23 7.36 18.50
C GLU A 183 14.21 6.40 19.14
N ASP A 184 14.59 5.68 20.20
CA ASP A 184 13.70 4.75 20.92
C ASP A 184 12.58 5.51 21.64
N LEU A 185 12.90 6.68 22.20
CA LEU A 185 11.91 7.56 22.83
C LEU A 185 10.88 8.07 21.81
N ARG A 186 11.33 8.50 20.62
CA ARG A 186 10.44 8.92 19.53
C ARG A 186 9.55 7.77 19.05
N ALA A 187 10.12 6.58 18.87
CA ALA A 187 9.38 5.40 18.46
C ALA A 187 8.28 5.05 19.49
N SER A 188 8.62 5.09 20.78
CA SER A 188 7.66 4.86 21.87
C SER A 188 6.51 5.89 21.87
N LEU A 189 6.82 7.18 21.70
CA LEU A 189 5.80 8.23 21.62
C LEU A 189 4.85 8.07 20.44
N VAL A 190 5.36 7.68 19.26
CA VAL A 190 4.52 7.42 18.08
C VAL A 190 3.54 6.28 18.36
N VAL A 191 3.98 5.23 19.04
CA VAL A 191 3.12 4.09 19.41
C VAL A 191 2.01 4.54 20.36
N GLU A 192 2.34 5.30 21.39
CA GLU A 192 1.34 5.79 22.35
C GLU A 192 0.35 6.79 21.72
N TYR A 193 0.83 7.70 20.86
CA TYR A 193 -0.05 8.61 20.11
C TYR A 193 -1.07 7.85 19.25
N ARG A 194 -0.63 6.80 18.54
CA ARG A 194 -1.52 5.94 17.74
C ARG A 194 -2.55 5.24 18.59
N LYS A 195 -2.15 4.67 19.73
CA LYS A 195 -3.08 4.04 20.69
C LYS A 195 -4.13 5.04 21.17
N GLN A 196 -3.71 6.27 21.49
CA GLN A 196 -4.61 7.31 22.00
C GLN A 196 -5.61 7.78 20.94
N ILE A 197 -5.16 8.00 19.70
CA ILE A 197 -6.06 8.35 18.58
C ILE A 197 -7.07 7.24 18.34
N HIS A 198 -6.62 5.98 18.33
CA HIS A 198 -7.51 4.83 18.16
C HIS A 198 -8.53 4.74 19.30
N ALA A 199 -8.11 4.90 20.55
CA ALA A 199 -9.00 4.89 21.70
C ALA A 199 -10.05 6.03 21.66
N GLU A 200 -9.67 7.23 21.21
CA GLU A 200 -10.61 8.35 21.03
C GLU A 200 -11.63 8.06 19.93
N MET A 201 -11.17 7.51 18.80
CA MET A 201 -12.04 7.13 17.68
C MET A 201 -13.04 6.05 18.11
N MET A 202 -12.58 5.01 18.82
CA MET A 202 -13.46 3.97 19.35
C MET A 202 -14.44 4.53 20.37
N ARG A 203 -14.03 5.49 21.20
CA ARG A 203 -14.92 6.17 22.15
C ARG A 203 -16.02 6.95 21.45
N ALA A 204 -15.69 7.69 20.38
CA ALA A 204 -16.67 8.45 19.62
C ALA A 204 -17.68 7.57 18.87
N MET A 205 -17.26 6.38 18.40
CA MET A 205 -18.15 5.42 17.74
C MET A 205 -19.04 4.64 18.72
N ALA A 206 -18.57 4.42 19.95
CA ALA A 206 -19.33 3.67 20.95
C ALA A 206 -20.51 4.45 21.54
N ASP A 207 -20.48 5.79 21.47
CA ASP A 207 -21.52 6.66 22.00
C ASP A 207 -22.36 7.26 20.86
N PRO A 208 -23.62 6.80 20.66
CA PRO A 208 -24.49 7.30 19.59
C PRO A 208 -24.89 8.77 19.77
N GLU A 209 -24.76 9.31 20.98
CA GLU A 209 -25.04 10.72 21.28
C GLU A 209 -23.75 11.57 21.26
N ALA A 210 -22.61 10.98 20.85
CA ALA A 210 -21.34 11.69 20.82
C ALA A 210 -21.39 12.88 19.84
N ASN A 211 -20.97 14.04 20.34
CA ASN A 211 -20.76 15.20 19.49
C ASN A 211 -19.48 15.02 18.65
N LEU A 212 -19.65 14.67 17.38
CA LEU A 212 -18.54 14.42 16.44
C LEU A 212 -17.65 15.64 16.22
N ASP A 213 -18.20 16.86 16.29
CA ASP A 213 -17.41 18.09 16.18
C ASP A 213 -16.48 18.29 17.39
N GLU A 214 -16.97 17.97 18.59
CA GLU A 214 -16.15 18.01 19.79
C GLU A 214 -15.05 16.94 19.74
N SER A 215 -15.39 15.70 19.33
CA SER A 215 -14.41 14.63 19.12
C SER A 215 -13.33 15.05 18.10
N SER A 216 -13.73 15.65 16.98
CA SER A 216 -12.81 16.17 15.97
C SER A 216 -11.87 17.24 16.55
N LYS A 217 -12.40 18.21 17.31
CA LYS A 217 -11.60 19.22 18.00
C LYS A 217 -10.61 18.61 19.01
N ARG A 218 -11.02 17.58 19.75
CA ARG A 218 -10.13 16.86 20.68
C ARG A 218 -8.98 16.17 19.94
N ARG A 219 -9.25 15.49 18.82
CA ARG A 219 -8.21 14.88 17.99
C ARG A 219 -7.24 15.90 17.39
N GLN A 220 -7.75 17.05 16.92
CA GLN A 220 -6.88 18.12 16.42
C GLN A 220 -5.96 18.68 17.51
N LYS A 221 -6.48 18.91 18.72
CA LYS A 221 -5.66 19.34 19.87
C LYS A 221 -4.60 18.30 20.23
N LEU A 222 -4.96 17.01 20.24
CA LEU A 222 -4.02 15.93 20.50
C LEU A 222 -2.91 15.84 19.44
N LYS A 223 -3.26 16.05 18.16
CA LYS A 223 -2.29 16.12 17.07
C LYS A 223 -1.33 17.29 17.24
N ALA A 224 -1.84 18.50 17.51
CA ALA A 224 -1.01 19.67 17.70
C ALA A 224 0.00 19.48 18.85
N TRP A 225 -0.47 18.95 19.98
CA TRP A 225 0.39 18.63 21.13
C TRP A 225 1.47 17.59 20.78
N PHE A 226 1.13 16.57 20.00
CA PHE A 226 2.10 15.56 19.57
C PHE A 226 3.15 16.14 18.62
N ASP A 227 2.73 16.96 17.65
CA ASP A 227 3.64 17.60 16.70
C ASP A 227 4.64 18.53 17.41
N GLU A 228 4.16 19.33 18.38
CA GLU A 228 5.00 20.18 19.24
C GLU A 228 5.99 19.36 20.08
N GLY A 229 5.54 18.24 20.66
CA GLY A 229 6.43 17.31 21.38
C GLY A 229 7.52 16.69 20.51
N MET A 230 7.18 16.33 19.27
CA MET A 230 8.13 15.80 18.30
C MET A 230 9.12 16.86 17.79
N GLU A 231 8.71 18.13 17.76
CA GLU A 231 9.59 19.25 17.44
C GLU A 231 10.61 19.52 18.54
N MET A 232 10.19 19.58 19.81
CA MET A 232 11.11 19.74 20.95
C MET A 232 12.17 18.65 21.01
N LEU A 233 11.81 17.39 20.72
CA LEU A 233 12.77 16.28 20.67
C LEU A 233 13.78 16.41 19.52
N LYS A 234 13.45 17.11 18.43
CA LYS A 234 14.41 17.37 17.34
C LYS A 234 15.40 18.44 17.72
N GLU A 235 14.96 19.47 18.45
CA GLU A 235 15.83 20.53 18.94
C GLU A 235 16.90 19.99 19.90
N THR A 236 16.55 19.04 20.77
CA THR A 236 17.52 18.43 21.70
C THR A 236 18.61 17.62 21.00
N ASP A 237 18.30 16.97 19.88
CA ASP A 237 19.29 16.22 19.09
C ASP A 237 20.29 17.14 18.38
N MET A 238 19.96 18.42 18.14
CA MET A 238 20.85 19.38 17.48
C MET A 238 21.90 19.99 18.42
N VAL A 239 21.73 19.86 19.73
CA VAL A 239 22.61 20.48 20.74
C VAL A 239 23.72 19.52 21.20
N LEU A 240 23.60 18.22 20.90
CA LEU A 240 24.57 17.17 21.24
C LEU A 240 25.48 16.85 20.05
#